data_AF-A0A8D9I745-F1
#
_entry.id   AF-A0A8D9I745-F1
#
_cell.length_a   1.000
_cell.length_b   1.000
_cell.length_c   1.000
_cell.angle_alpha   90.00
_cell.angle_beta   90.00
_cell.angle_gamma   90.00
#
_symmetry.space_group_name_H-M   'P 1'
#
loop_
_entity.id
_entity.type
_entity.pdbx_description
1 polymer ?
#
loop_
_entity_poly.entity_id
_entity_poly.type
_entity_poly.pdbx_seq_one_letter_code
_entity_poly.pdbx_strand_id
1 'polypeptide(L)'
;LALKRLGYRPVLFHTWEALLSWTSLRVNHCPSTLRKLTVQAVIYRLWRERNQRLHNGPSTPPQVCFKEIDRLIRNAILARKNRRNFRHLMGTWLMHE
;
A
#
# COMPACT_ATOMS: atom_id res chain seq x y z
N LEU A 1 3.88 0.64 9.09
CA LEU A 1 4.90 0.68 8.02
C LEU A 1 4.37 1.33 6.74
N ALA A 2 3.28 0.81 6.13
CA ALA A 2 2.74 1.38 4.88
C ALA A 2 2.18 2.80 5.02
N LEU A 3 1.42 3.12 6.08
CA LEU A 3 0.92 4.49 6.30
C LEU A 3 2.05 5.51 6.51
N LYS A 4 3.14 5.10 7.16
CA LYS A 4 4.35 5.94 7.32
C LYS A 4 4.95 6.31 5.96
N ARG A 5 5.01 5.35 5.02
CA ARG A 5 5.45 5.61 3.62
C ARG A 5 4.58 6.61 2.87
N LEU A 6 3.32 6.77 3.29
CA LEU A 6 2.39 7.72 2.71
C LEU A 6 2.42 9.09 3.41
N GLY A 7 3.28 9.28 4.41
CA GLY A 7 3.39 10.53 5.18
C GLY A 7 2.33 10.68 6.28
N TYR A 8 1.55 9.62 6.57
CA TYR A 8 0.54 9.65 7.62
C TYR A 8 1.10 9.21 8.97
N ARG A 9 0.58 9.82 10.05
CA ARG A 9 0.63 9.20 11.38
C ARG A 9 -0.11 7.86 11.34
N PRO A 10 0.22 6.89 12.20
CA PRO A 10 -0.53 5.64 12.27
C PRO A 10 -2.01 5.93 12.52
N VAL A 11 -2.86 5.63 11.54
CA VAL A 11 -4.32 5.71 11.65
C VAL A 11 -4.86 4.29 11.55
N LEU A 12 -5.84 3.95 12.38
CA LEU A 12 -6.55 2.69 12.30
C LEU A 12 -7.91 2.93 11.63
N PHE A 13 -8.20 2.13 10.61
CA PHE A 13 -9.53 2.06 10.01
C PHE A 13 -10.29 0.91 10.66
N HIS A 14 -11.46 1.18 11.21
CA HIS A 14 -12.28 0.19 11.89
C HIS A 14 -13.41 -0.35 11.01
N THR A 15 -13.65 0.27 9.84
CA THR A 15 -14.67 -0.15 8.88
C THR A 15 -14.15 -0.04 7.44
N TRP A 16 -14.75 -0.81 6.52
CA TRP A 16 -14.43 -0.74 5.10
C TRP A 16 -14.85 0.59 4.49
N GLU A 17 -15.97 1.14 4.93
CA GLU A 17 -16.48 2.44 4.51
C GLU A 17 -15.50 3.57 4.86
N ALA A 18 -14.91 3.53 6.07
CA ALA A 18 -13.91 4.49 6.48
C ALA A 18 -12.63 4.39 5.63
N LEU A 19 -12.18 3.16 5.34
CA LEU A 19 -11.04 2.92 4.47
C LEU A 19 -11.28 3.43 3.04
N LEU A 20 -12.43 3.08 2.45
CA LEU A 20 -12.80 3.48 1.09
C LEU A 20 -12.96 5.01 0.97
N SER A 21 -13.63 5.62 1.94
CA SER A 21 -13.76 7.08 2.03
C SER A 21 -12.39 7.74 2.10
N TRP A 22 -11.50 7.23 2.97
CA TRP A 22 -10.13 7.72 3.08
C TRP A 22 -9.33 7.62 1.78
N THR A 23 -9.49 6.54 0.99
CA THR A 23 -8.79 6.44 -0.32
C THR A 23 -9.28 7.46 -1.35
N SER A 24 -10.47 8.02 -1.16
CA SER A 24 -11.10 8.95 -2.09
C SER A 24 -10.92 10.42 -1.69
N LEU A 25 -10.50 10.71 -0.46
CA LEU A 25 -10.20 12.06 -0.01
C LEU A 25 -9.17 12.74 -0.92
N ARG A 26 -9.29 14.04 -1.14
CA ARG A 26 -8.25 14.83 -1.81
C ARG A 26 -7.23 15.28 -0.77
N VAL A 27 -5.97 14.91 -0.96
CA VAL A 27 -4.87 15.22 -0.04
C VAL A 27 -3.67 15.66 -0.87
N ASN A 28 -3.11 16.82 -0.54
CA ASN A 28 -2.06 17.47 -1.35
C ASN A 28 -0.74 16.68 -1.37
N HIS A 29 -0.34 16.10 -0.25
CA HIS A 29 0.94 15.38 -0.13
C HIS A 29 0.86 13.90 -0.55
N CYS A 30 -0.34 13.34 -0.71
CA CYS A 30 -0.51 11.91 -1.02
C CYS A 30 -1.65 11.68 -2.03
N PRO A 31 -1.33 11.49 -3.32
CA PRO A 31 -2.32 11.25 -4.36
C PRO A 31 -3.25 10.08 -4.05
N SER A 32 -4.54 10.19 -4.42
CA SER A 32 -5.53 9.12 -4.19
C SER A 32 -5.14 7.80 -4.87
N THR A 33 -4.52 7.87 -6.05
CA THR A 33 -3.98 6.70 -6.77
C THR A 33 -2.97 5.93 -5.92
N LEU A 34 -2.06 6.62 -5.22
CA LEU A 34 -1.06 5.97 -4.38
C LEU A 34 -1.71 5.28 -3.18
N ARG A 35 -2.65 5.96 -2.50
CA ARG A 35 -3.44 5.36 -1.41
C ARG A 35 -4.19 4.12 -1.86
N LYS A 36 -4.85 4.16 -3.00
CA LYS A 36 -5.58 3.02 -3.58
C LYS A 36 -4.64 1.85 -3.88
N LEU A 37 -3.49 2.11 -4.50
CA LEU A 37 -2.46 1.08 -4.74
C LEU A 37 -1.96 0.46 -3.43
N THR A 38 -1.69 1.28 -2.41
CA THR A 38 -1.25 0.79 -1.11
C THR A 38 -2.31 -0.10 -0.46
N VAL A 39 -3.58 0.31 -0.48
CA VAL A 39 -4.69 -0.49 0.06
C VAL A 39 -4.81 -1.81 -0.69
N GLN A 40 -4.78 -1.79 -2.02
CA GLN A 40 -4.81 -3.00 -2.85
C GLN A 40 -3.65 -3.94 -2.52
N ALA A 41 -2.42 -3.43 -2.42
CA ALA A 41 -1.24 -4.22 -2.10
C ALA A 41 -1.32 -4.84 -0.69
N VAL A 42 -1.81 -4.08 0.30
CA VAL A 42 -2.01 -4.56 1.68
C VAL A 42 -3.06 -5.67 1.72
N ILE A 43 -4.24 -5.45 1.13
CA ILE A 43 -5.32 -6.45 1.10
C ILE A 43 -4.84 -7.73 0.41
N TYR A 44 -4.21 -7.59 -0.76
CA TYR A 44 -3.67 -8.74 -1.48
C TYR A 44 -2.63 -9.48 -0.66
N ARG A 45 -1.70 -8.78 0.00
CA ARG A 45 -0.68 -9.42 0.82
C ARG A 45 -1.29 -10.15 2.01
N LEU A 46 -2.27 -9.55 2.71
CA LEU A 46 -2.98 -10.17 3.82
C LEU A 46 -3.71 -11.44 3.39
N TRP A 47 -4.44 -11.39 2.27
CA TRP A 47 -5.10 -12.56 1.70
C TRP A 47 -4.09 -13.67 1.37
N ARG A 48 -2.99 -13.32 0.69
CA ARG A 48 -1.93 -14.27 0.32
C ARG A 48 -1.25 -14.87 1.56
N GLU A 49 -1.02 -14.06 2.58
CA GLU A 49 -0.40 -14.48 3.85
C GLU A 49 -1.30 -15.46 4.59
N ARG A 50 -2.60 -15.15 4.70
CA ARG A 50 -3.60 -16.06 5.27
C ARG A 50 -3.62 -17.40 4.55
N ASN A 51 -3.64 -17.40 3.23
CA ASN A 51 -3.62 -18.64 2.45
C ASN A 51 -2.30 -19.40 2.61
N GLN A 52 -1.17 -18.69 2.69
CA GLN A 52 0.12 -19.33 2.93
C GLN A 52 0.20 -19.98 4.31
N ARG A 53 -0.38 -19.37 5.37
CA ARG A 53 -0.48 -20.02 6.68
C ARG A 53 -1.31 -21.29 6.62
N LEU A 54 -2.46 -21.25 5.94
CA LEU A 54 -3.36 -22.40 5.80
C LEU A 54 -2.68 -23.61 5.14
N HIS A 55 -1.77 -23.39 4.20
CA HIS A 55 -1.11 -24.48 3.46
C HIS A 55 0.30 -24.82 3.95
N ASN A 56 1.07 -23.83 4.41
CA ASN A 56 2.51 -24.00 4.66
C ASN A 56 2.89 -23.87 6.14
N GLY A 57 1.98 -23.46 7.03
CA GLY A 57 2.19 -23.47 8.49
C GLY A 57 2.57 -22.12 9.11
N PRO A 58 3.85 -21.68 9.06
CA PRO A 58 4.32 -20.58 9.88
C PRO A 58 3.86 -19.22 9.36
N SER A 59 3.62 -18.31 10.32
CA SER A 59 3.36 -16.89 10.08
C SER A 59 4.53 -16.24 9.37
N THR A 60 4.26 -15.43 8.33
CA THR A 60 5.31 -14.60 7.75
C THR A 60 5.59 -13.39 8.67
N PRO A 61 6.85 -13.06 8.97
CA PRO A 61 7.17 -11.87 9.77
C PRO A 61 6.64 -10.57 9.12
N PRO A 62 6.12 -9.61 9.90
CA PRO A 62 5.58 -8.36 9.38
C PRO A 62 6.54 -7.57 8.48
N GLN A 63 7.85 -7.64 8.75
CA GLN A 63 8.90 -6.98 7.97
C GLN A 63 9.00 -7.58 6.56
N VAL A 64 8.91 -8.90 6.45
CA VAL A 64 8.91 -9.62 5.16
C VAL A 64 7.64 -9.29 4.39
N CYS A 65 6.48 -9.28 5.07
CA CYS A 65 5.22 -8.86 4.45
C CYS A 65 5.30 -7.42 3.92
N PHE A 66 5.91 -6.51 4.66
CA PHE A 66 6.07 -5.13 4.24
C PHE A 66 7.03 -4.99 3.05
N LYS A 67 8.14 -5.74 3.01
CA LYS A 67 9.06 -5.78 1.86
C LYS A 67 8.34 -6.20 0.57
N GLU A 68 7.45 -7.19 0.66
CA GLU A 68 6.62 -7.61 -0.47
C GLU A 68 5.61 -6.53 -0.89
N ILE A 69 4.97 -5.84 0.07
CA ILE A 69 4.06 -4.72 -0.21
C ILE A 69 4.81 -3.58 -0.92
N ASP A 70 6.00 -3.21 -0.43
CA ASP A 70 6.85 -2.20 -1.05
C ASP A 70 7.19 -2.58 -2.49
N ARG A 71 7.61 -3.83 -2.72
CA ARG A 71 7.90 -4.34 -4.08
C ARG A 71 6.68 -4.29 -4.99
N LEU A 72 5.50 -4.70 -4.51
CA LEU A 72 4.25 -4.66 -5.28
C LEU A 72 3.88 -3.23 -5.70
N ILE A 73 4.01 -2.26 -4.79
CA ILE A 73 3.71 -0.86 -5.07
C ILE A 73 4.70 -0.29 -6.08
N ARG A 74 6.01 -0.51 -5.88
CA ARG A 74 7.06 -0.05 -6.81
C ARG A 74 6.83 -0.64 -8.20
N ASN A 75 6.58 -1.94 -8.31
CA ASN A 75 6.29 -2.60 -9.59
C ASN A 75 5.03 -2.06 -10.25
N ALA A 76 3.94 -1.85 -9.49
CA ALA A 76 2.69 -1.31 -10.01
C ALA A 76 2.84 0.12 -10.54
N ILE A 77 3.70 0.93 -9.90
CA ILE A 77 4.05 2.28 -10.35
C ILE A 77 4.89 2.22 -11.63
N LEU A 78 5.97 1.42 -11.63
CA LEU A 78 6.89 1.30 -12.76
C LEU A 78 6.18 0.80 -14.02
N ALA A 79 5.30 -0.21 -13.88
CA ALA A 79 4.51 -0.75 -14.98
C ALA A 79 3.59 0.29 -15.64
N ARG A 80 3.28 1.40 -14.95
CA ARG A 80 2.38 2.44 -15.41
C ARG A 80 3.05 3.82 -15.49
N LYS A 81 4.38 3.89 -15.45
CA LYS A 81 5.16 5.15 -15.36
C LYS A 81 4.81 6.18 -16.44
N ASN A 82 4.39 5.74 -17.62
CA ASN A 82 4.04 6.61 -18.75
C ASN A 82 2.67 7.28 -18.58
N ARG A 83 1.80 6.80 -17.67
CA ARG A 83 0.50 7.42 -17.38
C ARG A 83 0.70 8.69 -16.55
N ARG A 84 0.00 9.78 -16.91
CA ARG A 84 0.12 11.09 -16.22
C ARG A 84 -0.02 10.98 -14.70
N ASN A 85 -1.00 10.21 -14.22
CA ASN A 85 -1.27 10.02 -12.78
C ASN A 85 -0.18 9.25 -12.02
N PHE A 86 0.78 8.65 -12.72
CA PHE A 86 1.83 7.79 -12.16
C PHE A 86 3.22 8.45 -12.13
N ARG A 87 3.42 9.54 -12.86
CA ARG A 87 4.72 10.20 -13.06
C ARG A 87 5.44 10.54 -11.74
N HIS A 88 4.69 10.99 -10.73
CA HIS A 88 5.27 11.46 -9.46
C HIS A 88 5.11 10.45 -8.32
N LEU A 89 4.41 9.33 -8.52
CA LEU A 89 4.05 8.43 -7.42
C LEU A 89 5.25 7.74 -6.80
N MET A 90 6.27 7.39 -7.60
CA MET A 90 7.50 6.78 -7.06
C MET A 90 8.21 7.74 -6.12
N GLY A 91 8.36 9.01 -6.52
CA GLY A 91 8.97 10.04 -5.69
C GLY A 91 8.21 10.23 -4.38
N THR A 92 6.87 10.30 -4.43
CA THR A 92 6.04 10.38 -3.22
C THR A 92 6.19 9.15 -2.30
N TRP A 93 6.32 7.95 -2.87
CA TRP A 93 6.47 6.71 -2.10
C TRP A 93 7.83 6.58 -1.39
N LEU A 94 8.90 7.06 -2.04
CA LEU A 94 10.27 7.02 -1.50
C LEU A 94 10.58 8.18 -0.55
N MET A 95 9.77 9.24 -0.54
CA MET A 95 10.01 10.43 0.28
C MET A 95 10.09 10.13 1.78
N HIS A 96 9.35 9.12 2.26
CA HIS A 96 9.23 8.79 3.69
C HIS A 96 9.86 7.43 4.04
N GLU A 97 10.96 7.10 3.37
CA GLU A 97 11.74 5.87 3.57
C GLU A 97 12.23 5.67 5.01
#